data_AF-A0A350BYV6-F1
#
_entry.id   AF-A0A350BYV6-F1
#
_cell.length_a   1.000
_cell.length_b   1.000
_cell.length_c   1.000
_cell.angle_alpha   90.00
_cell.angle_beta   90.00
_cell.angle_gamma   90.00
#
_symmetry.space_group_name_H-M   'P 1'
#
loop_
_entity.id
_entity.type
_entity.pdbx_description
1 polymer ?
#
loop_
_entity_poly.entity_id
_entity_poly.type
_entity_poly.pdbx_seq_one_letter_code
_entity_poly.pdbx_strand_id
1 'polypeptide(L)'
;VDEALSVGDVFFQAKCYHKFEEFKKQGKTILFVSHDLGSISKYCDRVILLNKGVKMDEGNPKEIVDLYKKLLVHIEDGGEGAEGENEQEALSPEEQEKRAMETGGLTGGLPKNPNTLEYGEGHASIVYVATMDAAGNVTSSIEKGTEFSIRMRVKFNKDVSEPIFAYTFKNLQGTEITGTNTMFEGIPVGPRKAGDDIVITFRQKMDLQGGEYLLSFGCTGYMDGDFRVFHRLYDILNVTCVSPKNTVGFYDMNSQITTKLLN
;
A
#
# COMPACT_ATOMS: atom_id res chain seq x y z
N VAL A 1 -7.32 -4.30 -19.97
CA VAL A 1 -6.73 -2.94 -19.88
C VAL A 1 -5.65 -2.89 -18.81
N ASP A 2 -5.75 -3.71 -17.76
CA ASP A 2 -4.68 -3.95 -16.78
C ASP A 2 -3.29 -4.11 -17.41
N GLU A 3 -3.11 -4.99 -18.39
CA GLU A 3 -1.81 -5.14 -19.06
C GLU A 3 -1.40 -3.91 -19.87
N ALA A 4 -2.31 -3.23 -20.57
CA ALA A 4 -2.02 -2.01 -21.33
C ALA A 4 -1.65 -0.80 -20.43
N LEU A 5 -2.10 -0.81 -19.17
CA LEU A 5 -1.72 0.17 -18.15
C LEU A 5 -0.45 -0.26 -17.42
N SER A 6 -0.19 -1.57 -17.29
CA SER A 6 0.95 -2.14 -16.56
C SER A 6 2.29 -2.05 -17.31
N VAL A 7 2.28 -1.90 -18.64
CA VAL A 7 3.51 -1.74 -19.46
C VAL A 7 3.97 -0.28 -19.66
N GLY A 8 3.34 0.70 -19.01
CA GLY A 8 3.68 2.12 -19.17
C GLY A 8 4.36 2.75 -17.95
N ASP A 9 5.25 3.71 -18.19
CA ASP A 9 5.71 4.70 -17.21
C ASP A 9 4.51 5.28 -16.43
N VAL A 10 4.69 5.62 -15.16
CA VAL A 10 3.66 6.18 -14.27
C VAL A 10 2.94 7.39 -14.91
N PHE A 11 3.66 8.18 -15.70
CA PHE A 11 3.09 9.28 -16.48
C PHE A 11 2.09 8.83 -17.56
N PHE A 12 2.28 7.65 -18.15
CA PHE A 12 1.36 7.06 -19.11
C PHE A 12 0.10 6.53 -18.42
N GLN A 13 0.24 5.83 -17.29
CA GLN A 13 -0.91 5.44 -16.46
C GLN A 13 -1.75 6.65 -16.06
N ALA A 14 -1.11 7.71 -15.56
CA ALA A 14 -1.81 8.95 -15.18
C ALA A 14 -2.59 9.58 -16.35
N LYS A 15 -2.02 9.59 -17.56
CA LYS A 15 -2.73 10.05 -18.78
C LYS A 15 -3.92 9.16 -19.10
N CYS A 16 -3.75 7.84 -19.01
CA CYS A 16 -4.85 6.91 -19.25
C CYS A 16 -5.99 7.10 -18.24
N TYR A 17 -5.69 7.27 -16.95
CA TYR A 17 -6.70 7.53 -15.93
C TYR A 17 -7.37 8.91 -16.09
N HIS A 18 -6.63 9.94 -16.49
CA HIS A 18 -7.25 11.24 -16.81
C HIS A 18 -8.24 11.11 -17.97
N LYS A 19 -7.88 10.34 -19.01
CA LYS A 19 -8.78 10.09 -20.14
C LYS A 19 -9.96 9.20 -19.75
N PHE A 20 -9.76 8.27 -18.84
CA PHE A 20 -10.81 7.44 -18.24
C PHE A 20 -11.86 8.31 -17.54
N GLU A 21 -11.44 9.24 -16.68
CA GLU A 21 -12.32 10.19 -15.99
C GLU A 21 -13.07 11.11 -16.96
N GLU A 22 -12.41 11.56 -18.03
CA GLU A 22 -13.05 12.35 -19.09
C GLU A 22 -14.18 11.56 -19.78
N PHE A 23 -13.93 10.28 -20.10
CA PHE A 23 -14.93 9.41 -20.70
C PHE A 23 -16.09 9.09 -19.76
N LYS A 24 -15.81 8.92 -18.46
CA LYS A 24 -16.84 8.74 -17.44
C LYS A 24 -17.74 9.98 -17.34
N LYS A 25 -17.17 11.19 -17.33
CA LYS A 25 -17.91 12.47 -17.34
C LYS A 25 -18.75 12.66 -18.61
N GLN A 26 -18.34 12.08 -19.73
CA GLN A 26 -19.11 12.07 -20.98
C GLN A 26 -20.25 11.04 -21.00
N GLY A 27 -20.46 10.28 -19.91
CA GLY A 27 -21.53 9.28 -19.82
C GLY A 27 -21.27 8.03 -20.66
N LYS A 28 -20.01 7.73 -21.00
CA LYS A 28 -19.66 6.52 -21.76
C LYS A 28 -19.67 5.29 -20.85
N THR A 29 -20.12 4.16 -21.37
CA THR A 29 -19.95 2.86 -20.72
C THR A 29 -18.51 2.40 -20.87
N ILE A 30 -17.84 2.14 -19.76
CA ILE A 30 -16.44 1.69 -19.73
C ILE A 30 -16.38 0.32 -19.06
N LEU A 31 -15.80 -0.66 -19.77
CA LEU A 31 -15.46 -1.94 -19.17
C LEU A 31 -14.01 -1.87 -18.67
N PHE A 32 -13.85 -1.78 -17.35
CA PHE A 32 -12.56 -1.75 -16.69
C PHE A 32 -12.25 -3.12 -16.08
N VAL A 33 -11.05 -3.63 -16.34
CA VAL A 33 -10.56 -4.90 -15.81
C VAL A 33 -9.19 -4.62 -15.21
N SER A 34 -9.07 -4.84 -13.90
CA SER A 34 -7.82 -4.69 -13.16
C SER A 34 -7.75 -5.68 -11.99
N HIS A 35 -6.53 -6.05 -11.57
CA HIS A 35 -6.25 -6.74 -10.31
C HIS A 35 -6.03 -5.77 -9.13
N ASP A 36 -5.91 -4.47 -9.40
CA ASP A 36 -5.76 -3.45 -8.37
C ASP A 36 -7.11 -3.08 -7.75
N LEU A 37 -7.28 -3.49 -6.50
CA LEU A 37 -8.50 -3.25 -5.74
C LEU A 37 -8.72 -1.76 -5.44
N GLY A 38 -7.65 -0.97 -5.33
CA GLY A 38 -7.75 0.48 -5.15
C GLY A 38 -8.40 1.16 -6.35
N SER A 39 -7.90 0.87 -7.55
CA SER A 39 -8.49 1.32 -8.82
C SER A 39 -9.94 0.86 -8.97
N ILE A 40 -10.24 -0.40 -8.65
CA ILE A 40 -11.62 -0.91 -8.70
C ILE A 40 -12.53 -0.11 -7.77
N SER A 41 -12.14 0.06 -6.51
CA SER A 41 -12.92 0.81 -5.51
C SER A 41 -13.15 2.27 -5.92
N LYS A 42 -12.20 2.87 -6.62
CA LYS A 42 -12.21 4.30 -6.97
C LYS A 42 -12.98 4.59 -8.25
N TYR A 43 -12.80 3.77 -9.29
CA TYR A 43 -13.23 4.12 -10.64
C TYR A 43 -14.50 3.40 -11.09
N CYS A 44 -14.78 2.21 -10.55
CA CYS A 44 -15.95 1.43 -10.92
C CYS A 44 -17.20 1.91 -10.18
N ASP A 45 -18.33 1.93 -10.87
CA ASP A 45 -19.64 2.13 -10.24
C ASP A 45 -20.30 0.78 -9.88
N ARG A 46 -19.88 -0.28 -10.59
CA ARG A 46 -20.35 -1.66 -10.46
C ARG A 46 -19.20 -2.62 -10.79
N VAL A 47 -19.09 -3.71 -10.05
CA VAL A 47 -18.00 -4.69 -10.22
C VAL A 47 -18.58 -6.08 -10.38
N ILE A 48 -18.02 -6.86 -11.30
CA ILE A 48 -18.33 -8.28 -11.48
C ILE A 48 -17.09 -9.07 -11.08
N LEU A 49 -17.25 -10.01 -10.16
CA LEU A 49 -16.20 -10.91 -9.72
C LEU A 49 -16.27 -12.22 -10.49
N LEU A 50 -15.16 -12.60 -11.12
CA LEU A 50 -15.03 -13.85 -11.87
C LEU A 50 -14.04 -14.78 -11.15
N ASN A 51 -14.38 -16.06 -11.05
CA ASN A 51 -13.47 -17.13 -10.60
C ASN A 51 -13.48 -18.26 -11.64
N LYS A 52 -12.30 -18.62 -12.16
CA LYS A 52 -12.14 -19.66 -13.22
C LYS A 52 -13.11 -19.49 -14.40
N GLY A 53 -13.36 -18.24 -14.81
CA GLY A 53 -14.26 -17.90 -15.92
C GLY A 53 -15.75 -17.91 -15.59
N VAL A 54 -16.14 -18.22 -14.34
CA VAL A 54 -17.53 -18.20 -13.87
C VAL A 54 -17.77 -16.92 -13.08
N LYS A 55 -18.90 -16.25 -13.35
CA LYS A 55 -19.35 -15.12 -12.53
C LYS A 55 -19.73 -15.62 -11.14
N MET A 56 -18.97 -15.19 -10.14
CA MET A 56 -19.23 -15.47 -8.73
C MET A 56 -20.28 -14.52 -8.17
N ASP A 57 -20.06 -13.21 -8.36
CA ASP A 57 -20.91 -12.17 -7.78
C ASP A 57 -20.84 -10.86 -8.59
N GLU A 58 -21.77 -9.95 -8.36
CA GLU A 58 -21.82 -8.61 -8.94
C GLU A 58 -22.49 -7.62 -7.98
N GLY A 59 -21.86 -6.48 -7.77
CA GLY A 59 -22.35 -5.49 -6.80
C GLY A 59 -21.59 -4.19 -6.83
N ASN A 60 -21.70 -3.42 -5.75
CA ASN A 60 -20.91 -2.21 -5.61
C ASN A 60 -19.42 -2.55 -5.35
N PRO A 61 -18.49 -1.64 -5.66
CA PRO A 61 -17.06 -1.95 -5.55
C PRO A 61 -16.60 -2.37 -4.17
N LYS A 62 -17.17 -1.82 -3.10
CA LYS A 62 -16.75 -2.12 -1.72
C LYS A 62 -17.05 -3.58 -1.38
N GLU A 63 -18.30 -4.01 -1.56
CA GLU A 63 -18.74 -5.37 -1.28
C GLU A 63 -17.95 -6.42 -2.08
N ILE A 64 -17.75 -6.17 -3.37
CA ILE A 64 -17.08 -7.12 -4.25
C ILE A 64 -15.57 -7.18 -3.99
N VAL A 65 -14.93 -6.05 -3.65
CA VAL A 65 -13.53 -6.03 -3.23
C VAL A 65 -13.34 -6.81 -1.92
N ASP A 66 -14.23 -6.66 -0.95
CA ASP A 66 -14.17 -7.42 0.29
C ASP A 66 -14.37 -8.92 0.06
N LEU A 67 -15.30 -9.30 -0.84
CA LEU A 67 -15.49 -10.70 -1.24
C LEU A 67 -14.26 -11.27 -1.96
N TYR A 68 -13.64 -10.50 -2.86
CA TYR A 68 -12.44 -10.91 -3.56
C TYR A 68 -11.26 -11.12 -2.60
N LYS A 69 -11.07 -10.23 -1.62
CA LYS A 69 -10.05 -10.40 -0.56
C LYS A 69 -10.23 -11.73 0.18
N LYS A 70 -11.47 -12.08 0.54
CA LYS A 70 -11.77 -13.37 1.19
C LYS A 70 -11.40 -14.56 0.29
N LEU A 71 -11.71 -14.51 -1.00
CA LEU A 71 -11.37 -15.59 -1.92
C LEU A 71 -9.86 -15.80 -2.08
N LEU A 72 -9.06 -14.73 -2.14
CA LEU A 72 -7.61 -14.86 -2.24
C LEU A 72 -7.02 -15.61 -1.04
N VAL A 73 -7.60 -15.45 0.14
CA VAL A 73 -7.19 -16.18 1.35
C VAL A 73 -7.48 -17.69 1.22
N HIS A 74 -8.56 -18.08 0.52
CA HIS A 74 -8.97 -19.48 0.35
C HIS A 74 -8.34 -20.18 -0.86
N ILE A 75 -7.86 -19.45 -1.87
CA ILE A 75 -7.29 -20.05 -3.10
C ILE A 75 -5.91 -20.68 -2.85
N GLU A 76 -5.20 -20.30 -1.78
CA GLU A 76 -3.92 -20.91 -1.42
C GLU A 76 -4.04 -22.30 -0.77
N ASP A 77 -5.23 -22.69 -0.30
CA ASP A 77 -5.52 -24.05 0.17
C ASP A 77 -6.10 -24.88 -0.97
N GLY A 78 -5.23 -25.48 -1.77
CA GLY A 78 -5.64 -26.33 -2.89
C GLY A 78 -6.52 -27.51 -2.45
N GLY A 79 -7.80 -27.48 -2.80
CA GLY A 79 -8.71 -28.61 -2.66
C GLY A 79 -10.11 -28.30 -3.21
N GLU A 80 -10.54 -29.10 -4.19
CA GLU A 80 -11.88 -29.02 -4.79
C GLU A 80 -12.98 -29.37 -3.77
N GLY A 81 -14.03 -28.54 -3.76
CA GLY A 81 -15.41 -28.92 -3.46
C GLY A 81 -15.73 -29.49 -2.07
N ALA A 82 -16.38 -28.68 -1.24
CA ALA A 82 -17.56 -29.10 -0.49
C ALA A 82 -18.23 -27.87 0.13
N GLU A 83 -19.55 -27.77 -0.08
CA GLU A 83 -20.44 -26.96 0.73
C GLU A 83 -20.25 -27.35 2.20
N GLY A 84 -19.86 -26.37 3.01
CA GLY A 84 -19.71 -26.51 4.44
C GLY A 84 -19.64 -25.12 5.02
N GLU A 85 -20.72 -24.71 5.67
CA GLU A 85 -20.74 -23.59 6.61
C GLU A 85 -19.71 -23.88 7.70
N ASN A 86 -18.45 -23.52 7.47
CA ASN A 86 -17.45 -23.46 8.51
C ASN A 86 -17.25 -22.00 8.85
N GLU A 87 -17.69 -21.63 10.05
CA GLU A 87 -17.16 -20.54 10.83
C GLU A 87 -15.64 -20.78 11.00
N GLN A 88 -14.84 -20.48 9.97
CA GLN A 88 -13.40 -20.41 10.11
C GLN A 88 -13.12 -19.22 11.03
N GLU A 89 -12.61 -19.52 12.22
CA GLU A 89 -12.08 -18.51 13.14
C GLU A 89 -11.13 -17.61 12.35
N ALA A 90 -11.53 -16.34 12.19
CA ALA A 90 -10.72 -15.36 11.50
C ALA A 90 -9.36 -15.27 12.22
N LEU A 91 -8.28 -15.52 11.49
CA LEU A 91 -6.91 -15.38 12.00
C LEU A 91 -6.76 -14.04 12.71
N SER A 92 -6.07 -14.02 13.85
CA SER A 92 -5.77 -12.77 14.52
C SER A 92 -4.90 -11.86 13.62
N PRO A 93 -4.96 -10.53 13.80
CA PRO A 93 -4.14 -9.60 13.02
C PRO A 93 -2.64 -9.93 13.06
N GLU A 94 -2.14 -10.44 14.19
CA GLU A 94 -0.73 -10.84 14.35
C GLU A 94 -0.37 -12.07 13.51
N GLU A 95 -1.28 -13.06 13.42
CA GLU A 95 -1.07 -14.25 12.61
C GLU A 95 -1.14 -13.95 11.11
N GLN A 96 -2.06 -13.06 10.71
CA GLN A 96 -2.15 -12.57 9.33
C GLN A 96 -0.86 -11.85 8.92
N GLU A 97 -0.34 -10.98 9.78
CA GLU A 97 0.92 -10.26 9.55
C GLU A 97 2.10 -11.24 9.41
N LYS A 98 2.21 -12.21 10.32
CA LYS A 98 3.28 -13.21 10.28
C LYS A 98 3.23 -14.03 8.98
N ARG A 99 2.05 -14.52 8.61
CA ARG A 99 1.85 -15.27 7.35
C ARG A 99 2.26 -14.42 6.15
N ALA A 100 1.82 -13.15 6.09
CA ALA A 100 2.16 -12.26 4.99
C ALA A 100 3.68 -12.02 4.86
N MET A 101 4.41 -11.93 5.98
CA MET A 101 5.88 -11.82 5.95
C MET A 101 6.59 -13.11 5.52
N GLU A 102 5.99 -14.28 5.75
CA GLU A 102 6.57 -15.57 5.40
C GLU A 102 6.28 -15.96 3.94
N THR A 103 5.07 -15.71 3.45
CA THR A 103 4.62 -16.18 2.13
C THR A 103 4.51 -15.09 1.07
N GLY A 104 4.34 -13.81 1.47
CA GLY A 104 4.07 -12.71 0.55
C GLY A 104 5.29 -12.10 -0.14
N GLY A 105 6.49 -12.66 0.05
CA GLY A 105 7.72 -12.13 -0.54
C GLY A 105 8.05 -10.69 -0.10
N LEU A 106 8.75 -9.94 -0.96
CA LEU A 106 9.22 -8.59 -0.61
C LEU A 106 8.09 -7.60 -0.29
N THR A 107 6.93 -7.75 -0.92
CA THR A 107 5.83 -6.77 -0.85
C THR A 107 4.60 -7.29 -0.10
N GLY A 108 4.72 -8.42 0.62
CA GLY A 108 3.60 -9.04 1.32
C GLY A 108 2.43 -9.46 0.42
N GLY A 109 2.71 -9.76 -0.85
CA GLY A 109 1.71 -10.12 -1.86
C GLY A 109 1.18 -8.92 -2.67
N LEU A 110 1.58 -7.68 -2.34
CA LEU A 110 1.19 -6.51 -3.12
C LEU A 110 1.95 -6.43 -4.46
N PRO A 111 1.34 -5.87 -5.53
CA PRO A 111 2.04 -5.62 -6.77
C PRO A 111 3.25 -4.70 -6.56
N LYS A 112 4.44 -5.16 -6.94
CA LYS A 112 5.66 -4.34 -6.99
C LYS A 112 5.60 -3.44 -8.22
N ASN A 113 5.91 -2.15 -8.05
CA ASN A 113 6.04 -1.23 -9.17
C ASN A 113 7.20 -1.67 -10.08
N PRO A 114 6.99 -1.92 -11.39
CA PRO A 114 8.07 -2.33 -12.29
C PRO A 114 9.17 -1.26 -12.45
N ASN A 115 8.84 0.01 -12.20
CA ASN A 115 9.78 1.14 -12.26
C ASN A 115 10.50 1.41 -10.92
N THR A 116 10.45 0.45 -9.98
CA THR A 116 11.16 0.57 -8.70
C THR A 116 12.65 0.83 -8.94
N LEU A 117 13.19 1.88 -8.33
CA LEU A 117 14.63 2.11 -8.30
C LEU A 117 15.21 1.57 -6.99
N GLU A 118 16.12 0.61 -7.11
CA GLU A 118 16.73 -0.10 -5.98
C GLU A 118 18.25 0.12 -5.99
N TYR A 119 18.80 0.58 -4.86
CA TYR A 119 20.24 0.78 -4.69
C TYR A 119 20.66 0.80 -3.23
N GLY A 120 21.96 0.65 -2.97
CA GLY A 120 22.54 0.73 -1.65
C GLY A 120 23.83 -0.08 -1.56
N GLU A 121 24.58 0.11 -0.48
CA GLU A 121 25.86 -0.56 -0.25
C GLU A 121 25.69 -2.00 0.28
N GLY A 122 24.48 -2.41 0.66
CA GLY A 122 24.18 -3.77 1.11
C GLY A 122 24.62 -4.11 2.53
N HIS A 123 24.92 -3.11 3.38
CA HIS A 123 25.21 -3.32 4.81
C HIS A 123 24.00 -3.85 5.60
N ALA A 124 22.80 -3.50 5.14
CA ALA A 124 21.53 -4.01 5.60
C ALA A 124 20.58 -4.08 4.40
N SER A 125 19.69 -5.06 4.40
CA SER A 125 18.74 -5.31 3.31
C SER A 125 17.32 -5.20 3.84
N ILE A 126 16.54 -4.28 3.29
CA ILE A 126 15.08 -4.35 3.36
C ILE A 126 14.62 -5.63 2.65
N VAL A 127 13.95 -6.52 3.38
CA VAL A 127 13.52 -7.85 2.89
C VAL A 127 12.00 -8.01 2.85
N TYR A 128 11.27 -7.06 3.44
CA TYR A 128 9.81 -7.02 3.40
C TYR A 128 9.34 -5.57 3.58
N VAL A 129 8.35 -5.16 2.79
CA VAL A 129 7.61 -3.90 2.93
C VAL A 129 6.14 -4.13 2.60
N ALA A 130 5.23 -3.55 3.38
CA ALA A 130 3.80 -3.63 3.09
C ALA A 130 3.03 -2.50 3.78
N THR A 131 1.87 -2.16 3.25
CA THR A 131 0.83 -1.40 3.94
C THR A 131 -0.22 -2.36 4.49
N MET A 132 -0.71 -2.08 5.70
CA MET A 132 -1.73 -2.87 6.38
C MET A 132 -2.87 -1.99 6.87
N ASP A 133 -4.10 -2.44 6.69
CA ASP A 133 -5.28 -1.77 7.26
C ASP A 133 -5.37 -1.94 8.78
N ALA A 134 -6.39 -1.32 9.40
CA ALA A 134 -6.62 -1.40 10.84
C ALA A 134 -6.89 -2.83 11.35
N ALA A 135 -7.32 -3.75 10.49
CA ALA A 135 -7.55 -5.14 10.82
C ALA A 135 -6.29 -6.02 10.64
N GLY A 136 -5.18 -5.44 10.16
CA GLY A 136 -3.91 -6.15 9.93
C GLY A 136 -3.79 -6.78 8.55
N ASN A 137 -4.77 -6.61 7.67
CA ASN A 137 -4.71 -7.17 6.33
C ASN A 137 -3.74 -6.33 5.47
N VAL A 138 -2.88 -7.01 4.72
CA VAL A 138 -2.06 -6.37 3.69
C VAL A 138 -2.95 -5.79 2.60
N THR A 139 -2.79 -4.50 2.29
CA THR A 139 -3.60 -3.85 1.26
C THR A 139 -2.91 -2.62 0.67
N SER A 140 -3.10 -2.37 -0.62
CA SER A 140 -2.73 -1.12 -1.30
C SER A 140 -3.81 -0.03 -1.20
N SER A 141 -4.99 -0.34 -0.66
CA SER A 141 -6.15 0.56 -0.65
C SER A 141 -6.51 0.95 0.77
N ILE A 142 -6.46 2.24 1.08
CA ILE A 142 -6.62 2.76 2.43
C ILE A 142 -7.70 3.85 2.43
N GLU A 143 -8.73 3.66 3.26
CA GLU A 143 -9.82 4.62 3.40
C GLU A 143 -9.35 5.88 4.14
N LYS A 144 -9.62 7.05 3.55
CA LYS A 144 -9.28 8.34 4.15
C LYS A 144 -9.89 8.46 5.55
N GLY A 145 -9.06 8.88 6.50
CA GLY A 145 -9.44 9.06 7.89
C GLY A 145 -9.38 7.78 8.74
N THR A 146 -9.00 6.64 8.17
CA THR A 146 -8.76 5.40 8.94
C THR A 146 -7.29 5.26 9.33
N GLU A 147 -7.03 4.49 10.39
CA GLU A 147 -5.67 4.10 10.76
C GLU A 147 -5.16 3.01 9.84
N PHE A 148 -3.88 3.09 9.52
CA PHE A 148 -3.15 2.05 8.79
C PHE A 148 -1.72 1.98 9.31
N SER A 149 -1.02 0.93 8.92
CA SER A 149 0.41 0.83 9.21
C SER A 149 1.23 0.53 7.96
N ILE A 150 2.49 0.96 7.99
CA ILE A 150 3.52 0.61 7.04
C ILE A 150 4.50 -0.29 7.80
N ARG A 151 4.68 -1.52 7.32
CA ARG A 151 5.63 -2.49 7.85
C ARG A 151 6.87 -2.53 6.96
N MET A 152 8.02 -2.65 7.60
CA MET A 152 9.31 -2.84 6.96
C MET A 152 10.13 -3.83 7.78
N ARG A 153 10.68 -4.87 7.15
CA ARG A 153 11.63 -5.79 7.79
C ARG A 153 13.01 -5.61 7.18
N VAL A 154 14.03 -5.53 8.02
CA VAL A 154 15.42 -5.33 7.61
C VAL A 154 16.31 -6.39 8.23
N LYS A 155 17.13 -7.02 7.38
CA LYS A 155 18.21 -7.93 7.79
C LYS A 155 19.56 -7.22 7.69
N PHE A 156 20.39 -7.34 8.72
CA PHE A 156 21.71 -6.72 8.77
C PHE A 156 22.79 -7.68 8.26
N ASN A 157 23.56 -7.25 7.26
CA ASN A 157 24.66 -8.03 6.70
C ASN A 157 26.01 -7.68 7.35
N LYS A 158 26.11 -6.49 7.95
CA LYS A 158 27.26 -6.04 8.76
C LYS A 158 26.79 -5.34 10.04
N ASP A 159 27.73 -5.14 10.95
CA ASP A 159 27.53 -4.30 12.13
C ASP A 159 27.26 -2.84 11.73
N VAL A 160 26.25 -2.23 12.33
CA VAL A 160 25.82 -0.84 12.10
C VAL A 160 25.57 -0.18 13.45
N SER A 161 26.16 1.00 13.69
CA SER A 161 26.04 1.67 14.99
C SER A 161 24.69 2.36 15.18
N GLU A 162 24.20 3.04 14.16
CA GLU A 162 22.97 3.84 14.23
C GLU A 162 22.17 3.72 12.93
N PRO A 163 21.37 2.64 12.78
CA PRO A 163 20.50 2.49 11.63
C PRO A 163 19.27 3.40 11.73
N ILE A 164 18.89 3.95 10.59
CA ILE A 164 17.78 4.86 10.38
C ILE A 164 16.86 4.26 9.32
N PHE A 165 15.59 4.12 9.65
CA PHE A 165 14.58 3.56 8.76
C PHE A 165 13.58 4.62 8.38
N ALA A 166 13.29 4.72 7.08
CA ALA A 166 12.50 5.79 6.50
C ALA A 166 11.45 5.25 5.54
N TYR A 167 10.34 5.99 5.42
CA TYR A 167 9.44 5.89 4.29
C TYR A 167 9.09 7.28 3.74
N THR A 168 8.72 7.35 2.47
CA THR A 168 8.13 8.57 1.88
C THR A 168 6.94 8.21 0.98
N PHE A 169 5.94 9.09 0.97
CA PHE A 169 4.86 9.14 0.01
C PHE A 169 5.14 10.23 -1.02
N LYS A 170 4.98 9.87 -2.28
CA LYS A 170 5.06 10.78 -3.42
C LYS A 170 3.78 10.69 -4.24
N ASN A 171 3.31 11.79 -4.83
CA ASN A 171 2.21 11.71 -5.79
C ASN A 171 2.72 11.24 -7.17
N LEU A 172 1.80 10.94 -8.08
CA LEU A 172 2.16 10.51 -9.45
C LEU A 172 2.87 11.59 -10.28
N GLN A 173 2.83 12.86 -9.86
CA GLN A 173 3.56 13.95 -10.50
C GLN A 173 5.01 14.06 -10.01
N GLY A 174 5.43 13.19 -9.09
CA GLY A 174 6.78 13.20 -8.52
C GLY A 174 6.98 14.18 -7.37
N THR A 175 5.92 14.81 -6.87
CA THR A 175 6.00 15.68 -5.69
C THR A 175 6.02 14.82 -4.42
N GLU A 176 7.07 14.96 -3.62
CA GLU A 176 7.12 14.37 -2.27
C GLU A 176 6.03 15.01 -1.41
N ILE A 177 5.12 14.19 -0.90
CA ILE A 177 3.94 14.65 -0.15
C ILE A 177 4.24 14.64 1.35
N THR A 178 4.76 13.51 1.84
CA THR A 178 5.11 13.35 3.24
C THR A 178 6.07 12.17 3.39
N GLY A 179 6.71 12.07 4.53
CA GLY A 179 7.60 10.98 4.87
C GLY A 179 8.25 11.26 6.20
N THR A 180 8.68 10.21 6.88
CA THR A 180 9.43 10.36 8.13
C THR A 180 10.44 9.22 8.26
N ASN A 181 11.23 9.28 9.32
CA ASN A 181 12.19 8.26 9.65
C ASN A 181 12.40 8.17 11.17
N THR A 182 13.02 7.08 11.62
CA THR A 182 13.25 6.85 13.06
C THR A 182 14.10 7.92 13.73
N MET A 183 14.99 8.62 13.00
CA MET A 183 15.79 9.72 13.54
C MET A 183 14.92 10.97 13.79
N PHE A 184 14.09 11.36 12.83
CA PHE A 184 13.21 12.54 12.94
C PHE A 184 12.17 12.37 14.04
N GLU A 185 11.66 11.14 14.22
CA GLU A 185 10.71 10.80 15.29
C GLU A 185 11.40 10.52 16.64
N GLY A 186 12.73 10.56 16.71
CA GLY A 186 13.48 10.30 17.95
C GLY A 186 13.33 8.88 18.50
N ILE A 187 13.07 7.89 17.64
CA ILE A 187 12.87 6.49 18.02
C ILE A 187 14.25 5.82 18.21
N PRO A 188 14.60 5.35 19.42
CA PRO A 188 15.89 4.73 19.66
C PRO A 188 15.92 3.32 19.05
N VAL A 189 16.69 3.14 17.99
CA VAL A 189 16.93 1.82 17.36
C VAL A 189 18.10 1.10 18.02
N GLY A 190 19.14 1.84 18.40
CA GLY A 190 20.40 1.31 18.89
C GLY A 190 21.22 0.57 17.81
N PRO A 191 22.45 0.15 18.16
CA PRO A 191 23.32 -0.58 17.25
C PRO A 191 22.76 -1.96 16.90
N ARG A 192 23.04 -2.40 15.68
CA ARG A 192 22.66 -3.70 15.12
C ARG A 192 23.90 -4.48 14.71
N LYS A 193 23.87 -5.79 14.96
CA LYS A 193 24.95 -6.71 14.58
C LYS A 193 24.65 -7.38 13.26
N ALA A 194 25.69 -7.83 12.58
CA ALA A 194 25.53 -8.72 11.43
C ALA A 194 24.68 -9.94 11.83
N GLY A 195 23.66 -10.26 11.03
CA GLY A 195 22.68 -11.30 11.31
C GLY A 195 21.41 -10.84 12.03
N ASP A 196 21.39 -9.62 12.60
CA ASP A 196 20.18 -9.07 13.20
C ASP A 196 19.05 -8.94 12.16
N ASP A 197 17.84 -9.18 12.62
CA ASP A 197 16.62 -9.15 11.81
C ASP A 197 15.53 -8.44 12.60
N ILE A 198 15.05 -7.31 12.07
CA ILE A 198 14.13 -6.45 12.80
C ILE A 198 12.95 -6.02 11.94
N VAL A 199 11.82 -5.79 12.61
CA VAL A 199 10.60 -5.24 12.00
C VAL A 199 10.38 -3.82 12.53
N ILE A 200 10.12 -2.91 11.61
CA ILE A 200 9.80 -1.50 11.85
C ILE A 200 8.36 -1.27 11.42
N THR A 201 7.65 -0.51 12.25
CA THR A 201 6.22 -0.23 12.06
C THR A 201 5.96 1.25 12.20
N PHE A 202 5.46 1.84 11.13
CA PHE A 202 4.94 3.21 11.15
C PHE A 202 3.42 3.11 11.19
N ARG A 203 2.80 3.57 12.27
CA ARG A 203 1.34 3.61 12.42
C ARG A 203 0.87 5.05 12.32
N GLN A 204 -0.08 5.30 11.43
CA GLN A 204 -0.59 6.64 11.17
C GLN A 204 -2.02 6.59 10.64
N LYS A 205 -2.65 7.76 10.56
CA LYS A 205 -3.96 7.95 9.94
C LYS A 205 -3.80 8.38 8.48
N MET A 206 -4.64 7.88 7.59
CA MET A 206 -4.64 8.28 6.18
C MET A 206 -5.38 9.61 6.00
N ASP A 207 -4.72 10.73 6.28
CA ASP A 207 -5.30 12.07 6.11
C ASP A 207 -4.95 12.72 4.76
N LEU A 208 -4.32 11.99 3.84
CA LEU A 208 -4.09 12.49 2.48
C LEU A 208 -5.41 12.62 1.70
N GLN A 209 -5.41 13.42 0.64
CA GLN A 209 -6.55 13.47 -0.28
C GLN A 209 -6.69 12.16 -1.06
N GLY A 210 -7.91 11.82 -1.46
CA GLY A 210 -8.15 10.66 -2.31
C GLY A 210 -7.35 10.74 -3.60
N GLY A 211 -6.61 9.68 -3.93
CA GLY A 211 -5.57 9.74 -4.96
C GLY A 211 -4.68 8.50 -4.97
N GLU A 212 -3.76 8.46 -5.92
CA GLU A 212 -2.70 7.44 -6.00
C GLU A 212 -1.39 8.03 -5.49
N TYR A 213 -0.65 7.23 -4.74
CA TYR A 213 0.63 7.61 -4.18
C TYR A 213 1.65 6.48 -4.31
N LEU A 214 2.91 6.86 -4.48
CA LEU A 214 4.03 5.94 -4.53
C LEU A 214 4.74 5.95 -3.18
N LEU A 215 5.04 4.76 -2.66
CA LEU A 215 5.72 4.56 -1.40
C LEU A 215 7.17 4.15 -1.64
N SER A 216 8.09 4.87 -1.01
CA SER A 216 9.52 4.58 -1.01
C SER A 216 9.99 4.21 0.38
N PHE A 217 11.06 3.41 0.46
CA PHE A 217 11.65 2.95 1.72
C PHE A 217 13.16 3.14 1.71
N GLY A 218 13.71 3.39 2.90
CA GLY A 218 15.15 3.53 3.07
C GLY A 218 15.64 2.94 4.39
N CYS A 219 16.75 2.22 4.31
CA CYS A 219 17.60 1.87 5.43
C CYS A 219 18.95 2.57 5.20
N THR A 220 19.26 3.49 6.11
CA THR A 220 20.50 4.29 6.11
C THR A 220 21.10 4.27 7.50
N GLY A 221 22.24 4.87 7.70
CA GLY A 221 22.80 4.99 9.05
C GLY A 221 24.22 5.49 9.02
N TYR A 222 24.83 5.53 10.20
CA TYR A 222 26.23 5.91 10.33
C TYR A 222 27.11 4.67 10.47
N MET A 223 28.27 4.71 9.81
CA MET A 223 29.36 3.75 9.99
C MET A 223 30.68 4.52 10.04
N ASP A 224 31.46 4.29 11.09
CA ASP A 224 32.73 5.00 11.33
C ASP A 224 32.61 6.53 11.29
N GLY A 225 31.43 7.06 11.66
CA GLY A 225 31.13 8.50 11.65
C GLY A 225 30.57 9.05 10.32
N ASP A 226 30.57 8.27 9.24
CA ASP A 226 30.04 8.68 7.94
C ASP A 226 28.59 8.21 7.75
N PHE A 227 27.75 9.08 7.19
CA PHE A 227 26.42 8.71 6.73
C PHE A 227 26.51 7.81 5.48
N ARG A 228 25.84 6.67 5.51
CA ARG A 228 25.85 5.64 4.46
C ARG A 228 24.43 5.23 4.09
N VAL A 229 24.27 4.80 2.84
CA VAL A 229 23.01 4.28 2.32
C VAL A 229 23.10 2.76 2.22
N PHE A 230 22.38 2.05 3.07
CA PHE A 230 22.47 0.59 3.13
C PHE A 230 21.59 -0.07 2.09
N HIS A 231 20.32 0.33 2.02
CA HIS A 231 19.37 -0.15 1.01
C HIS A 231 18.22 0.85 0.85
N ARG A 232 17.87 1.21 -0.38
CA ARG A 232 16.71 2.04 -0.72
C ARG A 232 15.89 1.39 -1.82
N LEU A 233 14.58 1.50 -1.67
CA LEU A 233 13.55 1.01 -2.59
C LEU A 233 12.64 2.19 -2.92
N TYR A 234 12.91 2.88 -4.03
CA TYR A 234 12.10 4.02 -4.47
C TYR A 234 10.89 3.58 -5.26
N ASP A 235 9.75 4.20 -4.95
CA ASP A 235 8.46 4.01 -5.60
C ASP A 235 7.99 2.55 -5.68
N ILE A 236 8.40 1.73 -4.72
CA ILE A 236 8.21 0.27 -4.79
C ILE A 236 6.75 -0.17 -4.68
N LEU A 237 5.94 0.53 -3.88
CA LEU A 237 4.51 0.24 -3.72
C LEU A 237 3.66 1.39 -4.27
N ASN A 238 2.54 1.03 -4.88
CA ASN A 238 1.44 1.97 -5.13
C ASN A 238 0.40 1.84 -4.02
N VAL A 239 -0.06 2.98 -3.50
CA VAL A 239 -1.08 3.09 -2.45
C VAL A 239 -2.19 4.02 -2.92
N THR A 240 -3.41 3.52 -2.94
CA THR A 240 -4.62 4.28 -3.23
C THR A 240 -5.24 4.78 -1.93
N CYS A 241 -5.34 6.10 -1.76
CA CYS A 241 -6.22 6.68 -0.76
C CYS A 241 -7.65 6.73 -1.34
N VAL A 242 -8.55 5.94 -0.78
CA VAL A 242 -9.97 5.94 -1.16
C VAL A 242 -10.69 6.99 -0.31
N SER A 243 -11.29 7.98 -0.97
CA SER A 243 -11.98 9.06 -0.27
C SER A 243 -13.34 9.37 -0.89
N PRO A 244 -14.42 9.43 -0.08
CA PRO A 244 -15.71 9.94 -0.54
C PRO A 244 -15.74 11.47 -0.64
N LYS A 245 -14.79 12.17 -0.01
CA LYS A 245 -14.74 13.64 0.03
C LYS A 245 -13.30 14.16 0.14
N ASN A 246 -12.93 15.00 -0.82
CA ASN A 246 -11.67 15.73 -0.81
C ASN A 246 -11.84 17.18 -0.38
N THR A 247 -10.77 17.72 0.21
CA THR A 247 -10.55 19.14 0.47
C THR A 247 -9.43 19.66 -0.43
N VAL A 248 -9.12 20.95 -0.36
CA VAL A 248 -8.08 21.57 -1.20
C VAL A 248 -6.70 21.27 -0.63
N GLY A 249 -5.75 20.91 -1.50
CA GLY A 249 -4.35 20.60 -1.14
C GLY A 249 -4.05 19.11 -1.20
N PHE A 250 -3.02 18.68 -0.47
CA PHE A 250 -2.59 17.26 -0.41
C PHE A 250 -3.02 16.55 0.87
N TYR A 251 -3.24 17.30 1.93
CA TYR A 251 -3.55 16.81 3.27
C TYR A 251 -4.90 17.39 3.73
N ASP A 252 -5.67 16.60 4.45
CA ASP A 252 -6.89 17.04 5.10
C ASP A 252 -6.62 17.40 6.55
N MET A 253 -6.73 18.68 6.87
CA MET A 253 -6.58 19.17 8.24
C MET A 253 -7.79 18.87 9.13
N ASN A 254 -8.80 18.15 8.62
CA ASN A 254 -9.97 17.70 9.38
C ASN A 254 -10.77 18.87 10.01
N SER A 255 -10.94 19.97 9.29
CA SER A 255 -11.60 21.19 9.80
C SER A 255 -13.08 20.97 10.15
N GLN A 256 -13.50 21.50 11.30
CA GLN A 256 -14.90 21.59 11.71
C GLN A 256 -15.46 22.98 11.34
N ILE A 257 -16.58 23.02 10.62
CA ILE A 257 -17.16 24.26 10.10
C ILE A 257 -18.44 24.58 10.86
N THR A 258 -18.54 25.79 11.43
CA THR A 258 -19.78 26.34 11.99
C THR A 258 -20.08 27.67 11.33
N THR A 259 -21.36 28.00 11.15
CA THR A 259 -21.81 29.30 10.65
C THR A 259 -22.78 29.92 11.65
N LYS A 260 -22.68 31.22 11.85
CA LYS A 260 -23.59 31.97 12.71
C LYS A 260 -24.02 33.23 11.96
N LEU A 261 -25.31 33.36 11.71
CA LEU A 261 -25.88 34.60 11.18
C LEU A 261 -25.85 35.64 12.30
N LEU A 262 -25.18 36.77 12.04
CA LEU A 262 -25.23 37.93 12.92
C LEU A 262 -26.36 38.83 12.42
N ASN A 263 -27.46 38.83 13.15
CA ASN A 263 -28.54 39.81 12.98
C ASN A 263 -28.21 41.09 13.74
#